data_AF-A0A1E8FBX8-F1
#
_entry.id   AF-A0A1E8FBX8-F1
#
_cell.length_a   1.000
_cell.length_b   1.000
_cell.length_c   1.000
_cell.angle_alpha   90.00
_cell.angle_beta   90.00
_cell.angle_gamma   90.00
#
_symmetry.space_group_name_H-M   'P 1'
#
loop_
_entity.id
_entity.type
_entity.pdbx_description
1 polymer ?
#
loop_
_entity_poly.entity_id
_entity_poly.type
_entity_poly.pdbx_seq_one_letter_code
_entity_poly.pdbx_strand_id
1 'polypeptide(L)'
;MSVKHPIIAITGSSGAGTTTTTNAIRHIFRNLKIDAAYVGGDSFHRFTRPEMEVEIRKAQEQGRHISYFGPKANDFSLLETLFNQYAESGTGQFRQYLHTFDDAVPFNQMPGTFTPWQELPNDTDLLFYEGLHGGVKTEDINVARHVDLLVGMVPIVNLEWIQKIVRDTTDRGHSREAVMSSIVRGLDDYFHYITPQFSRTHINFQRVPTVDTSNPFSAREIPTQDESFVVVRFRREMKNVDFPYLLQMIDGAFMSRINTLVVPGGKMGLAMELILTPLIEDLMKRKKSRGYQMDWVQ
;
A
#
# COMPACT_ATOMS: atom_id res chain seq x y z
N MET A 1 10.48 9.93 12.61
CA MET A 1 9.09 10.40 12.80
C MET A 1 9.11 11.91 12.90
N SER A 2 8.65 12.57 11.84
CA SER A 2 8.47 14.03 11.88
C SER A 2 7.12 14.32 12.49
N VAL A 3 7.15 15.02 13.62
CA VAL A 3 5.91 15.41 14.29
C VAL A 3 5.21 16.55 13.55
N LYS A 4 5.96 17.33 12.77
CA LYS A 4 5.45 18.49 12.04
C LYS A 4 4.80 18.09 10.71
N HIS A 5 5.39 17.13 10.02
CA HIS A 5 4.95 16.66 8.70
C HIS A 5 4.75 15.14 8.74
N PRO A 6 3.62 14.68 9.33
CA PRO A 6 3.38 13.26 9.50
C PRO A 6 3.21 12.54 8.16
N ILE A 7 3.67 11.28 8.12
CA ILE A 7 3.58 10.42 6.95
C ILE A 7 2.74 9.18 7.29
N ILE A 8 1.68 8.98 6.52
CA ILE A 8 0.86 7.77 6.53
C ILE A 8 1.20 6.97 5.29
N ALA A 9 1.57 5.71 5.45
CA ALA A 9 1.88 4.83 4.33
C ALA A 9 1.03 3.55 4.41
N ILE A 10 0.42 3.21 3.28
CA ILE A 10 -0.22 1.93 3.06
C ILE A 10 0.67 1.12 2.14
N THR A 11 1.13 -0.02 2.66
CA THR A 11 1.94 -0.98 1.92
C THR A 11 1.17 -2.27 1.68
N GLY A 12 1.11 -2.74 0.45
CA GLY A 12 0.27 -3.90 0.15
C GLY A 12 0.14 -4.25 -1.31
N SER A 13 -0.10 -5.53 -1.60
CA SER A 13 -0.18 -6.02 -2.97
C SER A 13 -1.49 -5.62 -3.66
N SER A 14 -1.40 -5.41 -4.97
CA SER A 14 -2.54 -5.05 -5.81
C SER A 14 -3.61 -6.13 -5.72
N GLY A 15 -4.78 -5.78 -5.17
CA GLY A 15 -5.90 -6.72 -4.99
C GLY A 15 -6.28 -7.04 -3.54
N ALA A 16 -5.52 -6.54 -2.55
CA ALA A 16 -5.95 -6.56 -1.14
C ALA A 16 -7.28 -5.80 -0.87
N GLY A 17 -7.76 -5.04 -1.85
CA GLY A 17 -8.85 -4.06 -1.71
C GLY A 17 -8.34 -2.63 -1.69
N THR A 18 -7.36 -2.31 -2.56
CA THR A 18 -6.76 -0.97 -2.70
C THR A 18 -7.84 0.09 -2.91
N THR A 19 -8.79 -0.10 -3.83
CA THR A 19 -9.91 0.84 -4.03
C THR A 19 -10.74 1.06 -2.76
N THR A 20 -11.04 -0.01 -2.00
CA THR A 20 -11.77 0.09 -0.73
C THR A 20 -10.96 0.86 0.31
N THR A 21 -9.65 0.63 0.33
CA THR A 21 -8.69 1.30 1.22
C THR A 21 -8.58 2.79 0.91
N THR A 22 -8.32 3.14 -0.35
CA THR A 22 -8.25 4.54 -0.81
C THR A 22 -9.55 5.27 -0.50
N ASN A 23 -10.71 4.64 -0.71
CA ASN A 23 -12.01 5.24 -0.42
C ASN A 23 -12.22 5.48 1.07
N ALA A 24 -11.89 4.51 1.93
CA ALA A 24 -11.98 4.67 3.39
C ALA A 24 -11.08 5.81 3.87
N ILE A 25 -9.82 5.86 3.43
CA ILE A 25 -8.90 6.96 3.80
C ILE A 25 -9.42 8.32 3.33
N ARG A 26 -9.90 8.43 2.08
CA ARG A 26 -10.49 9.67 1.56
C ARG A 26 -11.70 10.10 2.39
N HIS A 27 -12.54 9.16 2.82
CA HIS A 27 -13.67 9.44 3.71
C HIS A 27 -13.20 9.97 5.06
N ILE A 28 -12.20 9.34 5.67
CA ILE A 28 -11.61 9.80 6.94
C ILE A 28 -11.05 11.21 6.79
N PHE A 29 -10.22 11.46 5.78
CA PHE A 29 -9.61 12.78 5.57
C PHE A 29 -10.65 13.86 5.31
N ARG A 30 -11.68 13.57 4.52
CA ARG A 30 -12.81 14.50 4.30
C ARG A 30 -13.54 14.82 5.60
N ASN A 31 -13.83 13.82 6.43
CA ASN A 31 -14.55 14.00 7.70
C ASN A 31 -13.71 14.79 8.71
N LEU A 32 -12.40 14.53 8.75
CA LEU A 32 -11.45 15.22 9.63
C LEU A 32 -10.95 16.55 9.07
N LYS A 33 -11.36 16.92 7.85
CA LYS A 33 -10.90 18.11 7.10
C LYS A 33 -9.38 18.19 6.99
N ILE A 34 -8.77 17.06 6.66
CA ILE A 34 -7.31 16.92 6.47
C ILE A 34 -7.00 17.15 4.99
N ASP A 35 -6.06 18.04 4.71
CA ASP A 35 -5.51 18.21 3.36
C ASP A 35 -4.24 17.37 3.18
N ALA A 36 -4.28 16.35 2.33
CA ALA A 36 -3.19 15.37 2.21
C ALA A 36 -2.46 15.49 0.86
N ALA A 37 -1.14 15.43 0.89
CA ALA A 37 -0.33 15.15 -0.30
C ALA A 37 -0.48 13.65 -0.65
N TYR A 38 -1.02 13.32 -1.82
CA TYR A 38 -1.21 11.94 -2.26
C TYR A 38 -0.07 11.49 -3.18
N VAL A 39 0.56 10.36 -2.85
CA VAL A 39 1.63 9.78 -3.65
C VAL A 39 1.39 8.29 -3.88
N GLY A 40 1.39 7.87 -5.14
CA GLY A 40 1.33 6.46 -5.53
C GLY A 40 2.71 5.80 -5.52
N GLY A 41 2.78 4.53 -5.18
CA GLY A 41 4.03 3.77 -5.21
C GLY A 41 4.62 3.65 -6.61
N ASP A 42 3.77 3.57 -7.63
CA ASP A 42 4.17 3.44 -9.03
C ASP A 42 4.95 4.67 -9.54
N SER A 43 4.86 5.81 -8.85
CA SER A 43 5.68 7.01 -9.08
C SER A 43 7.18 6.71 -9.08
N PHE A 44 7.60 5.70 -8.31
CA PHE A 44 8.99 5.32 -8.09
C PHE A 44 9.43 4.11 -8.90
N HIS A 45 8.64 3.64 -9.86
CA HIS A 45 9.13 2.68 -10.85
C HIS A 45 10.31 3.29 -11.63
N ARG A 46 11.33 2.48 -11.92
CA ARG A 46 12.48 2.91 -12.73
C ARG A 46 12.14 3.00 -14.22
N PHE A 47 11.17 2.20 -14.66
CA PHE A 47 10.90 1.97 -16.08
C PHE A 47 9.44 2.21 -16.42
N THR A 48 9.20 2.80 -17.59
CA THR A 48 7.90 2.76 -18.26
C THR A 48 7.55 1.33 -18.66
N ARG A 49 6.30 1.08 -19.07
CA ARG A 49 5.86 -0.26 -19.51
C ARG A 49 6.74 -0.82 -20.64
N PRO A 50 7.03 -0.07 -21.73
CA PRO A 50 7.89 -0.57 -22.80
C PRO A 50 9.35 -0.79 -22.34
N GLU A 51 9.89 0.10 -21.52
CA GLU A 51 11.24 -0.05 -20.98
C GLU A 51 11.36 -1.28 -20.08
N MET A 52 10.35 -1.54 -19.23
CA MET A 52 10.33 -2.72 -18.38
C MET A 52 10.32 -4.01 -19.21
N GLU A 53 9.58 -4.07 -20.30
CA GLU A 53 9.57 -5.23 -21.20
C GLU A 53 10.94 -5.48 -21.85
N VAL A 54 11.70 -4.42 -22.12
CA VAL A 54 13.07 -4.53 -22.61
C VAL A 54 14.00 -5.06 -21.52
N GLU A 55 13.91 -4.52 -20.30
CA GLU A 55 14.74 -4.96 -19.18
C GLU A 55 14.45 -6.40 -18.75
N ILE A 56 13.18 -6.83 -18.79
CA ILE A 56 12.80 -8.23 -18.57
C ILE A 56 13.47 -9.14 -19.60
N ARG A 57 13.46 -8.76 -20.90
CA ARG A 57 14.11 -9.55 -21.96
C ARG A 57 15.62 -9.65 -21.77
N LYS A 58 16.29 -8.51 -21.53
CA LYS A 58 17.74 -8.49 -21.25
C LYS A 58 18.12 -9.35 -20.04
N ALA A 59 17.32 -9.29 -18.98
CA ALA A 59 17.56 -10.10 -17.79
C ALA A 59 17.43 -11.61 -18.11
N GLN A 60 16.41 -11.99 -18.89
CA GLN A 60 16.20 -13.38 -19.31
C GLN A 60 17.36 -13.92 -20.14
N GLU A 61 17.89 -13.13 -21.07
CA GLU A 61 19.08 -13.49 -21.86
C GLU A 61 20.32 -13.75 -20.99
N GLN A 62 20.40 -13.11 -19.83
CA GLN A 62 21.47 -13.29 -18.84
C GLN A 62 21.16 -14.37 -17.79
N GLY A 63 20.06 -15.12 -17.93
CA GLY A 63 19.61 -16.10 -16.93
C GLY A 63 19.18 -15.48 -15.60
N ARG A 64 18.78 -14.21 -15.61
CA ARG A 64 18.30 -13.45 -14.45
C ARG A 64 16.84 -13.04 -14.61
N HIS A 65 16.24 -12.57 -13.54
CA HIS A 65 14.86 -12.08 -13.53
C HIS A 65 14.76 -10.68 -12.91
N ILE A 66 13.76 -9.94 -13.36
CA ILE A 66 13.38 -8.62 -12.83
C ILE A 66 11.90 -8.69 -12.53
N SER A 67 11.52 -8.23 -11.34
CA SER A 67 10.12 -8.11 -10.94
C SER A 67 9.83 -6.71 -10.41
N TYR A 68 8.55 -6.33 -10.45
CA TYR A 68 8.06 -5.10 -9.83
C TYR A 68 8.14 -5.11 -8.29
N PHE A 69 8.50 -6.24 -7.66
CA PHE A 69 8.69 -6.30 -6.23
C PHE A 69 10.10 -5.84 -5.81
N GLY A 70 11.09 -5.97 -6.70
CA GLY A 70 12.49 -5.76 -6.38
C GLY A 70 13.02 -4.35 -6.66
N PRO A 71 14.25 -4.05 -6.18
CA PRO A 71 14.93 -2.76 -6.34
C PRO A 71 15.38 -2.47 -7.78
N LYS A 72 15.40 -3.49 -8.65
CA LYS A 72 15.72 -3.30 -10.07
C LYS A 72 14.61 -2.59 -10.83
N ALA A 73 13.35 -2.78 -10.42
CA ALA A 73 12.21 -2.12 -11.05
C ALA A 73 11.76 -0.87 -10.29
N ASN A 74 12.27 -0.64 -9.08
CA ASN A 74 11.82 0.43 -8.18
C ASN A 74 13.01 1.24 -7.64
N ASP A 75 12.85 2.55 -7.55
CA ASP A 75 13.82 3.43 -6.92
C ASP A 75 13.50 3.66 -5.44
N PHE A 76 13.96 2.74 -4.59
CA PHE A 76 13.78 2.85 -3.14
C PHE A 76 14.52 4.04 -2.54
N SER A 77 15.64 4.45 -3.14
CA SER A 77 16.42 5.60 -2.65
C SER A 77 15.61 6.87 -2.87
N LEU A 78 15.02 7.03 -4.05
CA LEU A 78 14.19 8.18 -4.37
C LEU A 78 12.93 8.25 -3.50
N LEU A 79 12.33 7.10 -3.19
CA LEU A 79 11.21 7.02 -2.25
C LEU A 79 11.63 7.45 -0.83
N GLU A 80 12.78 6.99 -0.34
CA GLU A 80 13.30 7.43 0.96
C GLU A 80 13.62 8.93 0.98
N THR A 81 14.20 9.46 -0.11
CA THR A 81 14.46 10.90 -0.26
C THR A 81 13.17 11.71 -0.16
N LEU A 82 12.09 11.29 -0.85
CA LEU A 82 10.80 11.97 -0.73
C LEU A 82 10.31 11.97 0.72
N PHE A 83 10.33 10.80 1.39
CA PHE A 83 9.83 10.69 2.76
C PHE A 83 10.66 11.52 3.73
N ASN A 84 11.99 11.56 3.55
CA ASN A 84 12.85 12.40 4.35
C ASN A 84 12.59 13.89 4.12
N GLN A 85 12.51 14.32 2.86
CA GLN A 85 12.25 15.71 2.50
C GLN A 85 10.90 16.18 3.03
N TYR A 86 9.84 15.39 2.83
CA TYR A 86 8.52 15.73 3.35
C TYR A 86 8.53 15.81 4.88
N ALA A 87 9.17 14.86 5.55
CA ALA A 87 9.32 14.87 6.99
C ALA A 87 10.03 16.15 7.51
N GLU A 88 11.04 16.65 6.79
CA GLU A 88 11.81 17.83 7.19
C GLU A 88 11.12 19.17 6.87
N SER A 89 10.59 19.31 5.65
CA SER A 89 10.11 20.60 5.13
C SER A 89 8.66 20.61 4.65
N GLY A 90 7.98 19.46 4.61
CA GLY A 90 6.65 19.33 4.02
C GLY A 90 6.63 19.49 2.50
N THR A 91 7.79 19.46 1.85
CA THR A 91 7.94 19.57 0.39
C THR A 91 8.49 18.29 -0.21
N GLY A 92 8.43 18.17 -1.53
CA GLY A 92 8.92 17.00 -2.24
C GLY A 92 8.43 16.97 -3.67
N GLN A 93 8.97 16.05 -4.45
CA GLN A 93 8.58 15.87 -5.84
C GLN A 93 7.96 14.49 -6.05
N PHE A 94 6.96 14.45 -6.92
CA PHE A 94 6.32 13.20 -7.35
C PHE A 94 6.01 13.26 -8.84
N ARG A 95 5.73 12.10 -9.42
CA ARG A 95 5.21 11.96 -10.78
C ARG A 95 4.11 10.91 -10.77
N GLN A 96 3.23 10.91 -11.75
CA GLN A 96 2.16 9.92 -11.83
C GLN A 96 2.52 8.87 -12.87
N TYR A 97 2.28 7.60 -12.54
CA TYR A 97 2.32 6.51 -13.52
C TYR A 97 0.93 6.34 -14.11
N LEU A 98 0.83 6.42 -15.43
CA LEU A 98 -0.45 6.46 -16.13
C LEU A 98 -0.90 5.02 -16.43
N HIS A 99 -1.93 4.51 -15.75
CA HIS A 99 -2.32 3.10 -15.91
C HIS A 99 -3.23 2.89 -17.11
N THR A 100 -4.15 3.82 -17.33
CA THR A 100 -5.23 3.76 -18.32
C THR A 100 -5.14 4.88 -19.36
N PHE A 101 -5.94 4.78 -20.41
CA PHE A 101 -6.06 5.87 -21.39
C PHE A 101 -6.68 7.12 -20.76
N ASP A 102 -7.67 6.97 -19.89
CA ASP A 102 -8.33 8.09 -19.22
C ASP A 102 -7.34 8.88 -18.34
N ASP A 103 -6.40 8.20 -17.68
CA ASP A 103 -5.33 8.85 -16.93
C ASP A 103 -4.37 9.62 -17.85
N ALA A 104 -4.12 9.08 -19.04
CA ALA A 104 -3.06 9.56 -19.93
C ALA A 104 -3.48 10.68 -20.89
N VAL A 105 -4.77 10.73 -21.24
CA VAL A 105 -5.36 11.75 -22.13
C VAL A 105 -5.07 13.19 -21.65
N PRO A 106 -5.27 13.55 -20.36
CA PRO A 106 -4.96 14.90 -19.88
C PRO A 106 -3.51 15.34 -20.08
N PHE A 107 -2.58 14.39 -20.22
CA PHE A 107 -1.16 14.65 -20.39
C PHE A 107 -0.68 14.48 -21.83
N ASN A 108 -1.57 14.16 -22.78
CA ASN A 108 -1.21 13.77 -24.15
C ASN A 108 -0.13 12.68 -24.21
N GLN A 109 -0.22 11.71 -23.29
CA GLN A 109 0.71 10.57 -23.21
C GLN A 109 0.01 9.24 -23.47
N MET A 110 0.79 8.15 -23.54
CA MET A 110 0.28 6.80 -23.66
C MET A 110 0.22 6.11 -22.29
N PRO A 111 -0.72 5.18 -22.06
CA PRO A 111 -0.70 4.36 -20.84
C PRO A 111 0.63 3.62 -20.68
N GLY A 112 1.10 3.54 -19.45
CA GLY A 112 2.36 2.91 -19.07
C GLY A 112 3.55 3.87 -19.07
N THR A 113 3.34 5.18 -19.20
CA THR A 113 4.38 6.21 -19.08
C THR A 113 4.28 6.99 -17.76
N PHE A 114 5.24 7.88 -17.53
CA PHE A 114 5.23 8.80 -16.40
C PHE A 114 4.93 10.23 -16.85
N THR A 115 4.17 10.95 -16.02
CA THR A 115 4.13 12.41 -16.11
C THR A 115 5.51 13.00 -15.80
N PRO A 116 5.76 14.27 -16.18
CA PRO A 116 6.87 15.03 -15.61
C PRO A 116 6.81 15.07 -14.09
N TRP A 117 7.98 15.26 -13.46
CA TRP A 117 8.07 15.54 -12.03
C TRP A 117 7.35 16.85 -11.70
N GLN A 118 6.60 16.83 -10.61
CA GLN A 118 5.80 17.92 -10.09
C GLN A 118 6.09 18.07 -8.59
N GLU A 119 6.06 19.31 -8.11
CA GLU A 119 6.12 19.58 -6.67
C GLU A 119 4.86 19.07 -5.98
N LEU A 120 5.00 18.61 -4.74
CA LEU A 120 3.88 18.33 -3.86
C LEU A 120 3.09 19.62 -3.58
N PRO A 121 1.77 19.50 -3.30
CA PRO A 121 0.98 20.64 -2.86
C PRO A 121 1.59 21.27 -1.60
N ASN A 122 1.59 22.60 -1.55
CA ASN A 122 2.01 23.35 -0.37
C ASN A 122 0.95 23.25 0.74
N ASP A 123 1.35 23.56 1.97
CA ASP A 123 0.46 23.68 3.14
C ASP A 123 -0.35 22.41 3.48
N THR A 124 0.17 21.24 3.09
CA THR A 124 -0.48 19.97 3.39
C THR A 124 -0.38 19.58 4.86
N ASP A 125 -1.40 18.90 5.34
CA ASP A 125 -1.46 18.40 6.69
C ASP A 125 -0.57 17.19 6.92
N LEU A 126 -0.51 16.29 5.93
CA LEU A 126 0.25 15.05 5.94
C LEU A 126 0.55 14.55 4.53
N LEU A 127 1.52 13.64 4.42
CA LEU A 127 1.77 12.85 3.22
C LEU A 127 1.07 11.51 3.35
N PHE A 128 0.28 11.15 2.34
CA PHE A 128 -0.35 9.85 2.19
C PHE A 128 0.29 9.10 1.03
N TYR A 129 0.94 7.98 1.35
CA TYR A 129 1.52 7.06 0.38
C TYR A 129 0.68 5.78 0.26
N GLU A 130 0.43 5.33 -0.96
CA GLU A 130 -0.16 4.01 -1.23
C GLU A 130 0.66 3.27 -2.29
N GLY A 131 1.18 2.08 -1.97
CA GLY A 131 1.98 1.31 -2.92
C GLY A 131 2.51 -0.01 -2.36
N LEU A 132 3.42 -0.64 -3.10
CA LEU A 132 4.03 -1.92 -2.68
C LEU A 132 5.15 -1.76 -1.64
N HIS A 133 5.73 -0.56 -1.48
CA HIS A 133 7.02 -0.37 -0.80
C HIS A 133 7.02 0.66 0.32
N GLY A 134 5.85 1.00 0.86
CA GLY A 134 5.71 2.03 1.90
C GLY A 134 6.43 1.73 3.22
N GLY A 135 6.85 0.47 3.44
CA GLY A 135 7.61 0.02 4.60
C GLY A 135 8.91 -0.72 4.24
N VAL A 136 9.46 -0.48 3.04
CA VAL A 136 10.67 -1.17 2.57
C VAL A 136 11.88 -0.76 3.42
N LYS A 137 12.74 -1.75 3.68
CA LYS A 137 14.03 -1.57 4.35
C LYS A 137 15.04 -2.54 3.76
N THR A 138 16.18 -2.02 3.33
CA THR A 138 17.37 -2.76 2.90
C THR A 138 18.52 -2.45 3.87
N GLU A 139 19.75 -2.85 3.51
CA GLU A 139 20.95 -2.48 4.28
C GLU A 139 21.20 -0.97 4.24
N ASP A 140 21.04 -0.36 3.06
CA ASP A 140 21.34 1.06 2.83
C ASP A 140 20.12 1.99 3.00
N ILE A 141 18.90 1.47 2.81
CA ILE A 141 17.68 2.29 2.68
C ILE A 141 16.69 1.88 3.75
N ASN A 142 16.06 2.86 4.42
CA ASN A 142 15.04 2.58 5.44
C ASN A 142 13.87 3.56 5.34
N VAL A 143 12.99 3.35 4.36
CA VAL A 143 11.75 4.14 4.17
C VAL A 143 10.86 4.09 5.43
N ALA A 144 10.76 2.91 6.05
CA ALA A 144 9.87 2.67 7.19
C ALA A 144 10.14 3.58 8.41
N ARG A 145 11.36 4.12 8.58
CA ARG A 145 11.71 5.00 9.73
C ARG A 145 11.02 6.37 9.69
N HIS A 146 10.61 6.80 8.50
CA HIS A 146 9.97 8.10 8.28
C HIS A 146 8.46 8.04 8.48
N VAL A 147 7.86 6.85 8.46
CA VAL A 147 6.40 6.65 8.52
C VAL A 147 5.89 6.68 9.97
N ASP A 148 4.88 7.51 10.22
CA ASP A 148 4.23 7.63 11.53
C ASP A 148 3.05 6.65 11.67
N LEU A 149 2.36 6.34 10.57
CA LEU A 149 1.35 5.29 10.51
C LEU A 149 1.53 4.39 9.28
N LEU A 150 2.15 3.23 9.47
CA LEU A 150 2.32 2.20 8.44
C LEU A 150 1.21 1.13 8.54
N VAL A 151 0.37 1.03 7.52
CA VAL A 151 -0.71 0.04 7.42
C VAL A 151 -0.37 -0.99 6.34
N GLY A 152 -0.47 -2.27 6.67
CA GLY A 152 -0.30 -3.37 5.74
C GLY A 152 -1.64 -3.84 5.19
N MET A 153 -1.80 -3.85 3.86
CA MET A 153 -2.97 -4.41 3.19
C MET A 153 -2.52 -5.63 2.37
N VAL A 154 -2.94 -6.83 2.74
CA VAL A 154 -2.37 -8.04 2.13
C VAL A 154 -3.41 -9.14 1.94
N PRO A 155 -3.67 -9.64 0.73
CA PRO A 155 -4.38 -10.90 0.58
C PRO A 155 -3.48 -12.06 1.00
N ILE A 156 -4.04 -13.22 1.37
CA ILE A 156 -3.22 -14.43 1.45
C ILE A 156 -2.56 -14.70 0.08
N VAL A 157 -1.39 -15.33 0.09
CA VAL A 157 -0.58 -15.57 -1.11
C VAL A 157 -1.39 -16.23 -2.23
N ASN A 158 -2.23 -17.22 -1.91
CA ASN A 158 -3.09 -17.87 -2.89
C ASN A 158 -4.08 -16.90 -3.56
N LEU A 159 -4.70 -16.00 -2.78
CA LEU A 159 -5.61 -14.99 -3.31
C LEU A 159 -4.85 -13.98 -4.17
N GLU A 160 -3.64 -13.59 -3.78
CA GLU A 160 -2.78 -12.70 -4.58
C GLU A 160 -2.50 -13.30 -5.97
N TRP A 161 -2.18 -14.60 -6.01
CA TRP A 161 -1.91 -15.30 -7.26
C TRP A 161 -3.17 -15.48 -8.11
N ILE A 162 -4.31 -15.82 -7.50
CA ILE A 162 -5.61 -15.89 -8.20
C ILE A 162 -5.90 -14.54 -8.87
N GLN A 163 -5.75 -13.44 -8.13
CA GLN A 163 -5.97 -12.09 -8.64
C GLN A 163 -5.05 -11.76 -9.81
N LYS A 164 -3.75 -12.08 -9.68
CA LYS A 164 -2.79 -11.86 -10.75
C LYS A 164 -3.13 -12.68 -12.00
N ILE A 165 -3.49 -13.95 -11.83
CA ILE A 165 -3.83 -14.85 -12.93
C ILE A 165 -5.09 -14.35 -13.65
N VAL A 166 -6.19 -14.14 -12.92
CA VAL A 166 -7.45 -13.70 -13.52
C VAL A 166 -7.27 -12.36 -14.24
N ARG A 167 -6.57 -11.39 -13.65
CA ARG A 167 -6.31 -10.09 -14.29
C ARG A 167 -5.46 -10.21 -15.55
N ASP A 168 -4.33 -10.90 -15.47
CA ASP A 168 -3.40 -11.01 -16.59
C ASP A 168 -3.95 -11.90 -17.73
N THR A 169 -4.83 -12.87 -17.44
CA THR A 169 -5.49 -13.68 -18.49
C THR A 169 -6.67 -12.98 -19.13
N THR A 170 -7.50 -12.28 -18.34
CA THR A 170 -8.75 -11.67 -18.83
C THR A 170 -8.49 -10.30 -19.48
N ASP A 171 -7.71 -9.44 -18.82
CA ASP A 171 -7.55 -8.05 -19.26
C ASP A 171 -6.39 -7.88 -20.25
N ARG A 172 -5.39 -8.79 -20.19
CA ARG A 172 -4.14 -8.67 -20.96
C ARG A 172 -3.90 -9.81 -21.95
N GLY A 173 -4.74 -10.84 -21.94
CA GLY A 173 -4.67 -11.96 -22.89
C GLY A 173 -3.42 -12.83 -22.76
N HIS A 174 -2.74 -12.82 -21.62
CA HIS A 174 -1.58 -13.70 -21.40
C HIS A 174 -2.03 -15.15 -21.18
N SER A 175 -1.19 -16.11 -21.59
CA SER A 175 -1.42 -17.52 -21.26
C SER A 175 -1.18 -17.78 -19.76
N ARG A 176 -1.87 -18.78 -19.20
CA ARG A 176 -1.71 -19.15 -17.78
C ARG A 176 -0.28 -19.53 -17.44
N GLU A 177 0.40 -20.21 -18.36
CA GLU A 177 1.79 -20.67 -18.21
C GLU A 177 2.74 -19.47 -18.11
N ALA A 178 2.53 -18.44 -18.93
CA ALA A 178 3.32 -17.22 -18.90
C ALA A 178 3.17 -16.48 -17.56
N VAL A 179 1.94 -16.41 -17.04
CA VAL A 179 1.67 -15.79 -15.73
C VAL A 179 2.27 -16.60 -14.59
N MET A 180 2.12 -17.92 -14.62
CA MET A 180 2.72 -18.83 -13.62
C MET A 180 4.25 -18.66 -13.57
N SER A 181 4.90 -18.67 -14.74
CA SER A 181 6.34 -18.45 -14.83
C SER A 181 6.73 -17.06 -14.30
N SER A 182 5.93 -16.03 -14.58
CA SER A 182 6.12 -14.68 -14.03
C SER A 182 6.03 -14.64 -12.49
N ILE A 183 5.05 -15.35 -11.90
CA ILE A 183 4.90 -15.46 -10.44
C ILE A 183 6.15 -16.07 -9.83
N VAL A 184 6.57 -17.25 -10.30
CA VAL A 184 7.74 -17.97 -9.75
C VAL A 184 9.00 -17.10 -9.79
N ARG A 185 9.21 -16.39 -10.90
CA ARG A 185 10.36 -15.49 -11.07
C ARG A 185 10.36 -14.29 -10.13
N GLY A 186 9.18 -13.86 -9.66
CA GLY A 186 9.04 -12.74 -8.72
C GLY A 186 9.08 -13.15 -7.25
N LEU A 187 9.04 -14.44 -6.92
CA LEU A 187 8.95 -14.90 -5.53
C LEU A 187 10.18 -14.52 -4.70
N ASP A 188 11.35 -14.53 -5.30
CA ASP A 188 12.59 -14.14 -4.61
C ASP A 188 12.49 -12.69 -4.11
N ASP A 189 12.14 -11.75 -5.00
CA ASP A 189 11.92 -10.36 -4.64
C ASP A 189 10.75 -10.19 -3.65
N TYR A 190 9.69 -11.01 -3.79
CA TYR A 190 8.53 -10.96 -2.88
C TYR A 190 8.93 -11.30 -1.43
N PHE A 191 9.77 -12.33 -1.24
CA PHE A 191 10.23 -12.72 0.09
C PHE A 191 11.23 -11.70 0.67
N HIS A 192 12.07 -11.10 -0.15
CA HIS A 192 13.09 -10.15 0.33
C HIS A 192 12.54 -8.73 0.54
N TYR A 193 11.59 -8.28 -0.28
CA TYR A 193 11.18 -6.87 -0.30
C TYR A 193 9.71 -6.64 0.07
N ILE A 194 8.80 -7.59 -0.12
CA ILE A 194 7.36 -7.41 0.21
C ILE A 194 7.05 -7.96 1.61
N THR A 195 7.25 -9.26 1.82
CA THR A 195 6.87 -9.95 3.07
C THR A 195 7.41 -9.29 4.34
N PRO A 196 8.68 -8.85 4.41
CA PRO A 196 9.25 -8.28 5.63
C PRO A 196 8.60 -6.95 6.06
N GLN A 197 7.93 -6.24 5.14
CA GLN A 197 7.25 -4.98 5.46
C GLN A 197 6.09 -5.19 6.44
N PHE A 198 5.37 -6.31 6.35
CA PHE A 198 4.23 -6.63 7.23
C PHE A 198 4.64 -6.96 8.68
N SER A 199 5.94 -7.12 8.94
CA SER A 199 6.47 -7.19 10.30
C SER A 199 6.73 -5.80 10.91
N ARG A 200 6.75 -4.75 10.09
CA ARG A 200 7.05 -3.36 10.50
C ARG A 200 5.80 -2.50 10.62
N THR A 201 4.72 -2.89 9.94
CA THR A 201 3.41 -2.24 9.99
C THR A 201 2.86 -2.17 11.41
N HIS A 202 2.13 -1.10 11.69
CA HIS A 202 1.38 -0.91 12.93
C HIS A 202 0.11 -1.75 12.92
N ILE A 203 -0.57 -1.84 11.78
CA ILE A 203 -1.77 -2.65 11.60
C ILE A 203 -1.66 -3.41 10.29
N ASN A 204 -1.98 -4.69 10.28
CA ASN A 204 -2.16 -5.47 9.06
C ASN A 204 -3.64 -5.81 8.89
N PHE A 205 -4.19 -5.55 7.71
CA PHE A 205 -5.46 -6.06 7.23
C PHE A 205 -5.15 -7.17 6.24
N GLN A 206 -5.33 -8.41 6.67
CA GLN A 206 -5.07 -9.58 5.83
C GLN A 206 -6.38 -10.16 5.31
N ARG A 207 -6.58 -10.16 3.98
CA ARG A 207 -7.78 -10.73 3.37
C ARG A 207 -7.62 -12.24 3.16
N VAL A 208 -8.56 -13.01 3.71
CA VAL A 208 -8.56 -14.48 3.73
C VAL A 208 -9.89 -14.98 3.14
N PRO A 209 -9.89 -15.55 1.92
CA PRO A 209 -11.05 -16.24 1.37
C PRO A 209 -11.47 -17.44 2.21
N THR A 210 -12.78 -17.67 2.31
CA THR A 210 -13.38 -18.87 2.93
C THR A 210 -13.86 -19.89 1.89
N VAL A 211 -13.47 -19.70 0.63
CA VAL A 211 -13.68 -20.63 -0.49
C VAL A 211 -12.41 -21.42 -0.79
N ASP A 212 -12.53 -22.48 -1.60
CA ASP A 212 -11.38 -23.29 -1.98
C ASP A 212 -10.41 -22.50 -2.87
N THR A 213 -9.24 -22.18 -2.30
CA THR A 213 -8.12 -21.54 -2.99
C THR A 213 -6.89 -22.43 -3.00
N SER A 214 -7.05 -23.74 -2.79
CA SER A 214 -5.95 -24.71 -2.69
C SER A 214 -5.08 -24.78 -3.96
N ASN A 215 -5.70 -24.64 -5.15
CA ASN A 215 -5.01 -24.52 -6.42
C ASN A 215 -5.28 -23.16 -7.11
N PRO A 216 -4.49 -22.13 -6.82
CA PRO A 216 -4.69 -20.78 -7.36
C PRO A 216 -4.52 -20.73 -8.89
N PHE A 217 -3.80 -21.67 -9.50
CA PHE A 217 -3.57 -21.73 -10.95
C PHE A 217 -4.77 -22.25 -11.74
N SER A 218 -5.68 -22.96 -11.07
CA SER A 218 -6.93 -23.47 -11.65
C SER A 218 -8.11 -22.52 -11.49
N ALA A 219 -7.99 -21.52 -10.62
CA ALA A 219 -9.07 -20.59 -10.30
C ALA A 219 -9.59 -19.88 -11.56
N ARG A 220 -10.90 -19.62 -11.55
CA ARG A 220 -11.60 -18.92 -12.64
C ARG A 220 -12.01 -17.52 -12.25
N GLU A 221 -12.30 -17.33 -10.96
CA GLU A 221 -12.84 -16.09 -10.43
C GLU A 221 -12.07 -15.70 -9.17
N ILE A 222 -12.05 -14.39 -8.91
CA ILE A 222 -11.49 -13.85 -7.69
C ILE A 222 -12.57 -13.94 -6.61
N PRO A 223 -12.32 -14.60 -5.46
CA PRO A 223 -13.27 -14.62 -4.35
C PRO A 223 -13.78 -13.22 -4.04
N THR A 224 -15.07 -13.09 -3.81
CA THR A 224 -15.73 -11.82 -3.48
C THR A 224 -15.43 -11.39 -2.04
N GLN A 225 -15.85 -10.18 -1.66
CA GLN A 225 -15.68 -9.72 -0.28
C GLN A 225 -16.53 -10.53 0.71
N ASP A 226 -17.72 -10.98 0.29
CA ASP A 226 -18.61 -11.78 1.13
C ASP A 226 -18.11 -13.22 1.31
N GLU A 227 -17.31 -13.71 0.36
CA GLU A 227 -16.59 -14.99 0.44
C GLU A 227 -15.23 -14.86 1.16
N SER A 228 -15.02 -13.79 1.91
CA SER A 228 -13.76 -13.51 2.59
C SER A 228 -13.97 -12.97 4.01
N PHE A 229 -13.00 -13.23 4.88
CA PHE A 229 -12.77 -12.46 6.09
C PHE A 229 -11.55 -11.57 5.92
N VAL A 230 -11.45 -10.55 6.77
CA VAL A 230 -10.26 -9.73 6.93
C VAL A 230 -9.75 -9.88 8.36
N VAL A 231 -8.54 -10.39 8.49
CA VAL A 231 -7.83 -10.54 9.75
C VAL A 231 -7.06 -9.26 10.02
N VAL A 232 -7.50 -8.50 11.02
CA VAL A 232 -6.89 -7.24 11.45
C VAL A 232 -5.96 -7.49 12.63
N ARG A 233 -4.65 -7.47 12.38
CA ARG A 233 -3.61 -7.65 13.40
C ARG A 233 -3.05 -6.30 13.82
N PHE A 234 -3.14 -6.01 15.11
CA PHE A 234 -2.51 -4.84 15.73
C PHE A 234 -1.12 -5.19 16.23
N ARG A 235 -0.17 -4.27 16.05
CA ARG A 235 1.18 -4.41 16.60
C ARG A 235 1.11 -4.41 18.14
N ARG A 236 2.00 -5.16 18.80
CA ARG A 236 1.92 -5.44 20.25
C ARG A 236 1.96 -4.18 21.13
N GLU A 237 2.61 -3.14 20.67
CA GLU A 237 2.76 -1.85 21.35
C GLU A 237 1.46 -1.03 21.36
N MET A 238 0.50 -1.35 20.50
CA MET A 238 -0.81 -0.70 20.43
C MET A 238 -1.76 -1.26 21.49
N LYS A 239 -1.67 -0.72 22.72
CA LYS A 239 -2.46 -1.20 23.87
C LYS A 239 -3.85 -0.56 24.01
N ASN A 240 -4.10 0.55 23.31
CA ASN A 240 -5.31 1.35 23.49
C ASN A 240 -6.40 1.02 22.46
N VAL A 241 -6.44 -0.21 21.96
CA VAL A 241 -7.46 -0.65 21.01
C VAL A 241 -8.69 -1.11 21.79
N ASP A 242 -9.82 -0.44 21.57
CA ASP A 242 -11.10 -0.80 22.18
C ASP A 242 -11.77 -1.94 21.39
N PHE A 243 -11.33 -3.17 21.65
CA PHE A 243 -11.92 -4.36 21.04
C PHE A 243 -13.41 -4.54 21.35
N PRO A 244 -13.89 -4.34 22.59
CA PRO A 244 -15.33 -4.38 22.88
C PRO A 244 -16.15 -3.45 21.98
N TYR A 245 -15.72 -2.21 21.78
CA TYR A 245 -16.38 -1.29 20.87
C TYR A 245 -16.37 -1.80 19.42
N LEU A 246 -15.21 -2.26 18.93
CA LEU A 246 -15.10 -2.76 17.56
C LEU A 246 -16.00 -3.99 17.31
N LEU A 247 -16.09 -4.91 18.28
CA LEU A 247 -16.96 -6.08 18.20
C LEU A 247 -18.45 -5.70 18.21
N GLN A 248 -18.83 -4.67 18.97
CA GLN A 248 -20.21 -4.19 19.00
C GLN A 248 -20.61 -3.48 17.70
N MET A 249 -19.69 -2.71 17.12
CA MET A 249 -19.96 -1.92 15.91
C MET A 249 -19.90 -2.74 14.63
N ILE A 250 -19.05 -3.77 14.58
CA ILE A 250 -18.83 -4.57 13.39
C ILE A 250 -19.53 -5.91 13.58
N ASP A 251 -20.81 -5.96 13.19
CA ASP A 251 -21.59 -7.19 13.28
C ASP A 251 -20.90 -8.36 12.53
N GLY A 252 -20.88 -9.54 13.15
CA GLY A 252 -20.14 -10.71 12.67
C GLY A 252 -18.62 -10.69 12.89
N ALA A 253 -18.07 -9.66 13.55
CA ALA A 253 -16.66 -9.67 13.94
C ALA A 253 -16.42 -10.52 15.19
N PHE A 254 -15.22 -11.09 15.30
CA PHE A 254 -14.81 -11.88 16.45
C PHE A 254 -13.29 -11.79 16.68
N MET A 255 -12.84 -12.17 17.87
CA MET A 255 -11.41 -12.20 18.22
C MET A 255 -10.80 -13.56 17.93
N SER A 256 -9.71 -13.61 17.16
CA SER A 256 -8.94 -14.84 16.93
C SER A 256 -7.72 -14.95 17.85
N ARG A 257 -7.15 -13.82 18.26
CA ARG A 257 -6.05 -13.68 19.24
C ARG A 257 -6.21 -12.39 20.02
N ILE A 258 -5.45 -12.24 21.10
CA ILE A 258 -5.53 -11.07 22.00
C ILE A 258 -5.35 -9.71 21.28
N ASN A 259 -4.59 -9.68 20.19
CA ASN A 259 -4.31 -8.49 19.39
C ASN A 259 -4.81 -8.65 17.93
N THR A 260 -5.80 -9.52 17.71
CA THR A 260 -6.27 -9.84 16.35
C THR A 260 -7.79 -9.95 16.31
N LEU A 261 -8.39 -9.02 15.56
CA LEU A 261 -9.79 -8.97 15.23
C LEU A 261 -10.01 -9.60 13.86
N VAL A 262 -11.07 -10.38 13.68
CA VAL A 262 -11.50 -10.90 12.38
C VAL A 262 -12.81 -10.22 12.03
N VAL A 263 -12.91 -9.63 10.84
CA VAL A 263 -14.09 -8.91 10.37
C VAL A 263 -14.59 -9.51 9.05
N PRO A 264 -15.91 -9.56 8.79
CA PRO A 264 -16.44 -9.96 7.49
C PRO A 264 -15.88 -9.07 6.37
N GLY A 265 -15.54 -9.64 5.22
CA GLY A 265 -14.89 -8.89 4.14
C GLY A 265 -15.72 -7.73 3.60
N GLY A 266 -17.04 -7.90 3.48
CA GLY A 266 -17.95 -6.81 3.09
C GLY A 266 -18.01 -5.63 4.08
N LYS A 267 -17.47 -5.79 5.30
CA LYS A 267 -17.39 -4.75 6.34
C LYS A 267 -15.98 -4.18 6.50
N MET A 268 -15.05 -4.50 5.61
CA MET A 268 -13.67 -4.02 5.68
C MET A 268 -13.59 -2.49 5.69
N GLY A 269 -14.34 -1.80 4.83
CA GLY A 269 -14.35 -0.33 4.78
C GLY A 269 -14.75 0.30 6.12
N LEU A 270 -15.84 -0.17 6.72
CA LEU A 270 -16.30 0.27 8.05
C LEU A 270 -15.24 -0.03 9.12
N ALA A 271 -14.66 -1.23 9.12
CA ALA A 271 -13.61 -1.59 10.07
C ALA A 271 -12.40 -0.66 9.95
N MET A 272 -11.98 -0.32 8.73
CA MET A 272 -10.88 0.62 8.49
C MET A 272 -11.22 2.02 9.03
N GLU A 273 -12.42 2.53 8.79
CA GLU A 273 -12.84 3.84 9.32
C GLU A 273 -12.85 3.86 10.84
N LEU A 274 -13.41 2.84 11.50
CA LEU A 274 -13.47 2.77 12.97
C LEU A 274 -12.08 2.66 13.60
N ILE A 275 -11.16 1.97 12.94
CA ILE A 275 -9.80 1.71 13.47
C ILE A 275 -8.85 2.86 13.16
N LEU A 276 -8.87 3.40 11.93
CA LEU A 276 -7.88 4.37 11.47
C LEU A 276 -8.24 5.81 11.84
N THR A 277 -9.54 6.16 11.88
CA THR A 277 -9.98 7.52 12.28
C THR A 277 -9.36 7.98 13.61
N PRO A 278 -9.49 7.25 14.74
CA PRO A 278 -8.93 7.71 16.01
C PRO A 278 -7.40 7.80 16.01
N LEU A 279 -6.72 6.96 15.22
CA LEU A 279 -5.26 7.00 15.09
C LEU A 279 -4.79 8.22 14.30
N ILE A 280 -5.50 8.56 13.23
CA ILE A 280 -5.23 9.73 12.40
C ILE A 280 -5.55 11.00 13.20
N GLU A 281 -6.65 11.03 13.95
CA GLU A 281 -6.96 12.13 14.85
C GLU A 281 -5.85 12.36 15.90
N ASP A 282 -5.36 11.30 16.54
CA ASP A 282 -4.28 11.40 17.51
C ASP A 282 -2.98 11.91 16.86
N LEU A 283 -2.67 11.45 15.65
CA LEU A 283 -1.53 11.94 14.87
C LEU A 283 -1.64 13.45 14.61
N MET A 284 -2.82 13.92 14.18
CA MET A 284 -3.07 15.34 13.94
C MET A 284 -3.09 16.17 15.24
N LYS A 285 -3.56 15.63 16.36
CA LYS A 285 -3.50 16.28 17.68
C LYS A 285 -2.04 16.46 18.13
N ARG A 286 -1.19 15.42 17.95
CA ARG A 286 0.23 15.49 18.27
C ARG A 286 0.95 16.56 17.45
N LYS A 287 0.67 16.63 16.14
CA LYS A 287 1.17 17.71 15.26
C LYS A 287 0.84 19.09 15.82
N LYS A 288 -0.44 19.34 16.14
CA LYS A 288 -0.89 20.63 16.71
C LYS A 288 -0.21 20.95 18.04
N SER A 289 -0.18 20.00 18.98
CA SER A 289 0.37 20.23 20.33
C SER A 289 1.84 20.64 20.34
N ARG A 290 2.66 20.10 19.43
CA ARG A 290 4.09 20.44 19.32
C ARG A 290 4.36 21.65 18.44
N GLY A 291 3.50 21.93 17.45
CA GLY A 291 3.51 23.21 16.73
C GLY A 291 3.36 24.38 17.70
N TYR A 292 2.35 24.30 18.59
CA TYR A 292 2.18 25.25 19.68
C TYR A 292 3.35 25.31 20.67
N GLN A 293 4.22 24.31 20.78
CA GLN A 293 5.34 24.35 21.72
C GLN A 293 6.59 25.01 21.11
N MET A 294 6.75 24.97 19.78
CA MET A 294 7.87 25.63 19.09
C MET A 294 7.61 27.12 18.83
N ASP A 295 6.35 27.52 18.59
CA ASP A 295 5.99 28.93 18.36
C ASP A 295 6.21 29.84 19.58
N TRP A 296 6.33 29.28 20.79
CA TRP A 296 6.63 30.03 22.03
C TRP A 296 8.12 30.16 22.33
N VAL A 297 8.97 29.48 21.56
CA VAL A 297 10.44 29.46 21.74
C VAL A 297 11.14 30.30 20.66
N GLN A 298 10.39 30.90 19.74
CA GLN A 298 10.85 31.94 18.81
C GLN A 298 10.47 33.34 19.31
#